data_AF-A0A6A8LMS4-F1
#
_entry.id   AF-A0A6A8LMS4-F1
#
_cell.length_a   1.000
_cell.length_b   1.000
_cell.length_c   1.000
_cell.angle_alpha   90.00
_cell.angle_beta   90.00
_cell.angle_gamma   90.00
#
_symmetry.space_group_name_H-M   'P 1'
#
loop_
_entity.id
_entity.type
_entity.pdbx_description
1 polymer ?
#
loop_
_entity_poly.entity_id
_entity_poly.type
_entity_poly.pdbx_seq_one_letter_code
_entity_poly.pdbx_strand_id
1 'polypeptide(L)'
;MNFELELKGFRELESTFADLARKDEKIHKAAVKAGGAVLAAEINEEAPRSSIGGSHPHIDDDIIVGSRIRRDEDGEIYAVVGPTKDTKFRVHLPEFGTLHQAANPFIHRSMVKANGKMLDAMEKVIKAGFKL
;
A
#
# COMPACT_ATOMS: atom_id res chain seq x y z
N MET A 1 -10.31 22.44 17.07
CA MET A 1 -8.86 22.67 17.07
C MET A 1 -8.65 24.16 16.93
N ASN A 2 -8.23 24.86 17.99
CA ASN A 2 -7.81 26.26 17.89
C ASN A 2 -6.37 26.27 17.40
N PHE A 3 -6.15 26.78 16.19
CA PHE A 3 -4.82 27.06 15.67
C PHE A 3 -4.47 28.49 16.05
N GLU A 4 -3.75 28.68 17.16
CA GLU A 4 -3.11 29.97 17.44
C GLU A 4 -1.79 30.04 16.67
N LEU A 5 -1.83 30.83 15.60
CA LEU A 5 -0.66 31.19 14.79
C LEU A 5 -0.12 32.52 15.34
N GLU A 6 0.84 32.48 16.26
CA GLU A 6 1.61 33.68 16.63
C GLU A 6 2.60 34.01 15.52
N LEU A 7 2.15 34.85 14.59
CA LEU A 7 2.94 35.31 13.44
C LEU A 7 3.83 36.50 13.83
N LYS A 8 5.14 36.31 13.95
CA LYS A 8 6.09 37.43 14.13
C LYS A 8 6.70 37.91 12.80
N GLY A 9 6.53 37.17 11.69
CA GLY A 9 6.89 37.63 10.33
C GLY A 9 6.68 36.59 9.19
N PHE A 10 6.81 37.04 7.93
CA PHE A 10 6.60 36.20 6.71
C PHE A 10 7.51 34.96 6.64
N ARG A 11 8.74 35.05 7.16
CA ARG A 11 9.71 33.95 7.12
C ARG A 11 9.34 32.80 8.06
N GLU A 12 8.78 33.11 9.22
CA GLU A 12 8.28 32.10 10.18
C GLU A 12 7.00 31.43 9.66
N LEU A 13 6.17 32.19 8.94
CA LEU A 13 5.00 31.67 8.23
C LEU A 13 5.43 30.64 7.16
N GLU A 14 6.41 30.99 6.32
CA GLU A 14 6.95 30.06 5.31
C GLU A 14 7.53 28.79 5.92
N SER A 15 8.31 28.89 7.00
CA SER A 15 8.86 27.70 7.67
C SER A 15 7.77 26.82 8.28
N THR A 16 6.74 27.43 8.86
CA THR A 16 5.61 26.69 9.45
C THR A 16 4.84 25.92 8.39
N PHE A 17 4.57 26.54 7.23
CA PHE A 17 3.94 25.84 6.11
C PHE A 17 4.80 24.72 5.55
N ALA A 18 6.12 24.93 5.43
CA ALA A 18 7.03 23.89 4.98
C ALA A 18 7.05 22.68 5.93
N ASP A 19 7.01 22.91 7.24
CA ASP A 19 6.99 21.83 8.23
C ASP A 19 5.65 21.09 8.26
N LEU A 20 4.53 21.80 8.06
CA LEU A 20 3.21 21.19 7.88
C LEU A 20 3.19 20.28 6.65
N ALA A 21 3.68 20.76 5.50
CA ALA A 21 3.75 19.97 4.27
C ALA A 21 4.61 18.70 4.43
N ARG A 22 5.76 18.80 5.11
CA ARG A 22 6.61 17.64 5.42
C ARG A 22 5.92 16.64 6.33
N LYS A 23 5.19 17.13 7.34
CA LYS A 23 4.45 16.28 8.28
C LYS A 23 3.32 15.55 7.56
N ASP A 24 2.55 16.27 6.75
CA ASP A 24 1.48 15.73 5.92
C ASP A 24 2.01 14.59 5.02
N GLU A 25 3.08 14.86 4.25
CA GLU A 25 3.70 13.85 3.39
C GLU A 25 4.12 12.59 4.16
N LYS A 26 4.70 12.76 5.36
CA LYS A 26 5.12 11.63 6.21
C LYS A 26 3.92 10.78 6.64
N ILE A 27 2.80 11.42 6.98
CA ILE A 27 1.56 10.73 7.37
C ILE A 27 0.98 9.99 6.18
N HIS A 28 0.88 10.62 5.01
CA HIS A 28 0.38 9.98 3.79
C HIS A 28 1.21 8.75 3.41
N LYS A 29 2.54 8.85 3.42
CA LYS A 29 3.44 7.70 3.17
C LYS A 29 3.21 6.54 4.14
N ALA A 30 3.00 6.85 5.42
CA ALA A 30 2.74 5.84 6.44
C ALA A 30 1.36 5.18 6.23
N ALA A 31 0.35 5.97 5.88
CA ALA A 31 -1.01 5.50 5.65
C ALA A 31 -1.06 4.52 4.46
N VAL A 32 -0.54 4.90 3.29
CA VAL A 32 -0.55 4.00 2.12
C VAL A 32 0.28 2.74 2.33
N LYS A 33 1.35 2.81 3.13
CA LYS A 33 2.13 1.64 3.50
C LYS A 33 1.35 0.69 4.41
N ALA A 34 0.57 1.22 5.35
CA ALA A 34 -0.31 0.44 6.22
C ALA A 34 -1.43 -0.23 5.43
N GLY A 35 -2.12 0.52 4.56
CA GLY A 35 -3.13 -0.05 3.65
C GLY A 35 -2.52 -1.11 2.72
N GLY A 36 -1.34 -0.85 2.17
CA GLY A 36 -0.62 -1.83 1.35
C GLY A 36 -0.27 -3.12 2.09
N ALA A 37 0.07 -3.04 3.39
CA ALA A 37 0.38 -4.23 4.19
C ALA A 37 -0.85 -5.11 4.42
N VAL A 38 -2.01 -4.50 4.64
CA VAL A 38 -3.30 -5.22 4.72
C VAL A 38 -3.60 -5.92 3.40
N LEU A 39 -3.44 -5.22 2.27
CA LEU A 39 -3.67 -5.81 0.95
C LEU A 39 -2.69 -6.96 0.66
N ALA A 40 -1.41 -6.79 0.99
CA ALA A 40 -0.41 -7.84 0.78
C ALA A 40 -0.76 -9.13 1.55
N ALA A 41 -1.20 -9.00 2.80
CA ALA A 41 -1.62 -10.13 3.62
C ALA A 41 -2.85 -10.85 3.02
N GLU A 42 -3.85 -10.09 2.56
CA GLU A 42 -5.05 -10.67 1.95
C GLU A 42 -4.73 -11.38 0.62
N ILE A 43 -3.86 -10.79 -0.21
CA ILE A 43 -3.43 -11.45 -1.46
C ILE A 43 -2.66 -12.74 -1.16
N ASN A 44 -1.79 -12.75 -0.15
CA ASN A 44 -1.08 -13.97 0.27
C ASN A 44 -2.06 -15.07 0.72
N GLU A 45 -3.13 -14.71 1.45
CA GLU A 45 -4.14 -15.68 1.90
C GLU A 45 -4.97 -16.27 0.74
N GLU A 46 -5.33 -15.46 -0.25
CA GLU A 46 -6.11 -15.88 -1.42
C GLU A 46 -5.25 -16.51 -2.53
N ALA A 47 -3.93 -16.39 -2.46
CA ALA A 47 -3.01 -16.83 -3.49
C ALA A 47 -3.05 -18.37 -3.65
N PRO A 48 -3.12 -18.88 -4.90
CA PRO A 48 -3.09 -20.31 -5.13
C PRO A 48 -1.72 -20.88 -4.81
N ARG A 49 -1.67 -21.86 -3.91
CA ARG A 49 -0.44 -22.60 -3.59
C ARG A 49 -0.26 -23.79 -4.54
N SER A 50 0.91 -23.91 -5.15
CA SER A 50 1.26 -25.10 -5.92
C SER A 50 1.68 -26.25 -5.01
N SER A 51 1.37 -27.48 -5.42
CA SER A 51 1.82 -28.71 -4.72
C SER A 51 3.28 -29.08 -5.04
N ILE A 52 3.99 -28.26 -5.81
CA ILE A 52 5.38 -28.48 -6.18
C ILE A 52 6.23 -28.23 -4.93
N GLY A 53 6.66 -29.31 -4.28
CA GLY A 53 7.56 -29.24 -3.12
C GLY A 53 8.97 -28.77 -3.51
N GLY A 54 9.75 -28.38 -2.50
CA GLY A 54 11.13 -27.91 -2.65
C GLY A 54 11.34 -26.51 -2.07
N SER A 55 12.52 -25.93 -2.29
CA SER A 55 12.89 -24.60 -1.79
C SER A 55 12.53 -23.46 -2.75
N HIS A 56 11.54 -23.65 -3.63
CA HIS A 56 11.13 -22.64 -4.60
C HIS A 56 10.21 -21.61 -3.94
N PRO A 57 10.34 -20.31 -4.26
CA PRO A 57 9.40 -19.30 -3.80
C PRO A 57 7.99 -19.59 -4.33
N HIS A 58 7.01 -19.57 -3.43
CA HIS A 58 5.59 -19.67 -3.76
C HIS A 58 4.94 -18.28 -3.74
N ILE A 59 3.84 -18.13 -4.49
CA ILE A 59 3.17 -16.83 -4.65
C ILE A 59 2.58 -16.34 -3.32
N ASP A 60 2.01 -17.26 -2.54
CA ASP A 60 1.36 -17.01 -1.25
C ASP A 60 2.33 -16.62 -0.13
N ASP A 61 3.65 -16.76 -0.38
CA ASP A 61 4.70 -16.36 0.55
C ASP A 61 5.48 -15.12 0.05
N ASP A 62 5.15 -14.57 -1.12
CA ASP A 62 6.00 -13.59 -1.83
C ASP A 62 5.28 -12.29 -2.26
N ILE A 63 4.04 -12.05 -1.81
CA ILE A 63 3.40 -10.74 -2.01
C ILE A 63 3.88 -9.76 -0.94
N ILE A 64 4.49 -8.67 -1.39
CA ILE A 64 5.10 -7.66 -0.53
C ILE A 64 4.58 -6.25 -0.83
N VAL A 65 4.75 -5.35 0.14
CA VAL A 65 4.65 -3.91 -0.09
C VAL A 65 6.02 -3.41 -0.56
N GLY A 66 6.03 -2.71 -1.69
CA GLY A 66 7.24 -2.09 -2.24
C GLY A 66 7.94 -1.20 -1.20
N SER A 67 9.26 -1.32 -1.13
CA SER A 67 10.07 -0.58 -0.15
C SER A 67 10.02 0.94 -0.36
N ARG A 68 9.81 1.38 -1.61
CA ARG A 68 9.68 2.79 -1.98
C ARG A 68 8.22 3.13 -2.26
N ILE A 69 7.73 4.13 -1.55
CA ILE A 69 6.47 4.81 -1.88
C ILE A 69 6.72 5.68 -3.12
N ARG A 70 5.78 5.67 -4.05
CA ARG A 70 5.87 6.40 -5.32
C ARG A 70 4.92 7.59 -5.32
N ARG A 71 5.13 8.47 -6.29
CA ARG A 71 4.19 9.52 -6.68
C ARG A 71 3.84 9.37 -8.14
N ASP A 72 2.61 9.69 -8.50
CA ASP A 72 2.22 9.81 -9.90
C ASP A 72 2.50 11.23 -10.43
N GLU A 73 2.03 11.51 -11.65
CA GLU A 73 2.21 12.81 -12.32
C GLU A 73 1.43 13.93 -11.63
N ASP A 74 0.33 13.59 -10.96
CA ASP A 74 -0.52 14.52 -10.21
C ASP A 74 -0.01 14.77 -8.78
N GLY A 75 0.96 13.97 -8.33
CA GLY A 75 1.61 14.09 -7.02
C GLY A 75 1.01 13.19 -5.94
N GLU A 76 0.04 12.35 -6.27
CA GLU A 76 -0.60 11.41 -5.35
C GLU A 76 0.39 10.35 -4.87
N ILE A 77 0.43 10.15 -3.56
CA ILE A 77 1.35 9.22 -2.91
C ILE A 77 0.72 7.83 -2.90
N TYR A 78 1.39 6.82 -3.47
CA TYR A 78 0.88 5.45 -3.50
C TYR A 78 1.94 4.40 -3.17
N ALA A 79 1.49 3.29 -2.57
CA ALA A 79 2.31 2.10 -2.35
C ALA A 79 2.04 1.07 -3.45
N VAL A 80 3.10 0.46 -3.97
CA VAL A 80 2.97 -0.68 -4.89
C VAL A 80 2.92 -1.96 -4.06
N VAL A 81 1.91 -2.79 -4.29
CA VAL A 81 1.77 -4.11 -3.65
C VAL A 81 1.82 -5.18 -4.74
N GLY A 82 2.61 -6.23 -4.52
CA GLY A 82 2.72 -7.31 -5.48
C GLY A 82 3.89 -8.26 -5.22
N PRO A 83 4.06 -9.26 -6.09
CA PRO A 83 5.12 -10.25 -5.98
C PRO A 83 6.52 -9.64 -6.15
N THR A 84 7.55 -10.32 -5.63
CA THR A 84 8.93 -10.01 -6.00
C THR A 84 9.24 -10.49 -7.42
N LYS A 85 10.47 -10.25 -7.89
CA LYS A 85 10.88 -10.63 -9.25
C LYS A 85 10.79 -12.14 -9.49
N ASP A 86 10.92 -12.94 -8.44
CA ASP A 86 11.03 -14.40 -8.54
C ASP A 86 9.67 -15.07 -8.84
N THR A 87 8.58 -14.49 -8.32
CA THR A 87 7.21 -15.02 -8.54
C THR A 87 6.37 -14.16 -9.48
N LYS A 88 6.85 -12.97 -9.90
CA LYS A 88 6.08 -12.02 -10.72
C LYS A 88 5.39 -12.63 -11.94
N PHE A 89 6.12 -13.40 -12.76
CA PHE A 89 5.53 -14.01 -13.94
C PHE A 89 4.44 -15.03 -13.58
N ARG A 90 4.65 -15.80 -12.51
CA ARG A 90 3.73 -16.84 -12.08
C ARG A 90 2.40 -16.28 -11.58
N VAL A 91 2.39 -15.08 -11.03
CA VAL A 91 1.17 -14.39 -10.58
C VAL A 91 0.21 -14.06 -11.72
N HIS A 92 0.73 -13.71 -12.90
CA HIS A 92 -0.11 -13.37 -14.05
C HIS A 92 -0.92 -14.57 -14.57
N LEU A 93 -0.38 -15.79 -14.47
CA LEU A 93 -0.99 -17.00 -15.01
C LEU A 93 -2.34 -17.35 -14.34
N PRO A 94 -2.44 -17.48 -13.00
CA PRO A 94 -3.71 -17.69 -12.33
C PRO A 94 -4.59 -16.44 -12.37
N GLU A 95 -4.04 -15.22 -12.27
CA GLU A 95 -4.88 -14.01 -12.24
C GLU A 95 -5.69 -13.84 -13.53
N PHE A 96 -5.06 -14.02 -14.70
CA PHE A 96 -5.68 -13.78 -16.01
C PHE A 96 -6.09 -15.05 -16.76
N GLY A 97 -5.62 -16.22 -16.31
CA GLY A 97 -5.80 -17.49 -17.01
C GLY A 97 -4.86 -17.63 -18.21
N THR A 98 -4.93 -18.82 -18.83
CA THR A 98 -4.19 -19.19 -20.04
C THR A 98 -5.12 -19.99 -20.96
N LEU A 99 -4.63 -20.40 -22.14
CA LEU A 99 -5.38 -21.28 -23.05
C LEU A 99 -5.86 -22.58 -22.37
N HIS A 100 -5.12 -23.10 -21.39
CA HIS A 100 -5.38 -24.40 -20.76
C HIS A 100 -5.82 -24.30 -19.30
N GLN A 101 -5.93 -23.10 -18.74
CA GLN A 101 -6.29 -22.87 -17.34
C GLN A 101 -7.19 -21.64 -17.23
N ALA A 102 -8.38 -21.80 -16.65
CA ALA A 102 -9.28 -20.68 -16.41
C ALA A 102 -8.68 -19.65 -15.44
N ALA A 103 -9.10 -18.38 -15.58
CA ALA A 103 -8.71 -17.31 -14.67
C ALA A 103 -9.24 -17.58 -13.26
N ASN A 104 -8.36 -17.37 -12.28
CA ASN A 104 -8.63 -17.33 -10.85
C ASN A 104 -8.12 -15.97 -10.33
N PRO A 105 -8.91 -14.89 -10.48
CA PRO A 105 -8.46 -13.52 -10.23
C PRO A 105 -8.38 -13.20 -8.71
N PHE A 106 -7.42 -13.83 -8.04
CA PHE A 106 -7.23 -13.77 -6.59
C PHE A 106 -6.79 -12.38 -6.12
N ILE A 107 -6.01 -11.63 -6.91
CA ILE A 107 -5.62 -10.25 -6.55
C ILE A 107 -6.83 -9.34 -6.59
N HIS A 108 -7.65 -9.42 -7.64
CA HIS A 108 -8.87 -8.62 -7.73
C HIS A 108 -9.82 -8.92 -6.57
N ARG A 109 -10.06 -10.21 -6.26
CA ARG A 109 -10.89 -10.59 -5.10
C ARG A 109 -10.33 -10.06 -3.79
N SER A 110 -9.01 -10.16 -3.60
CA SER A 110 -8.32 -9.65 -2.41
C SER A 110 -8.50 -8.14 -2.27
N MET A 111 -8.41 -7.38 -3.37
CA MET A 111 -8.65 -5.93 -3.35
C MET A 111 -10.07 -5.61 -2.90
N VAL A 112 -11.08 -6.29 -3.44
CA VAL A 112 -12.49 -6.08 -3.06
C VAL A 112 -12.71 -6.45 -1.59
N LYS A 113 -12.17 -7.57 -1.13
CA LYS A 113 -12.30 -8.07 0.25
C LYS A 113 -11.56 -7.21 1.28
N ALA A 114 -10.37 -6.72 0.93
CA ALA A 114 -9.53 -5.92 1.81
C ALA A 114 -9.93 -4.44 1.88
N ASN A 115 -10.74 -3.93 0.93
CA ASN A 115 -11.01 -2.50 0.78
C ASN A 115 -11.39 -1.80 2.10
N GLY A 116 -12.35 -2.35 2.86
CA GLY A 116 -12.74 -1.79 4.15
C GLY A 116 -11.60 -1.79 5.17
N LYS A 117 -10.90 -2.93 5.32
CA LYS A 117 -9.77 -3.06 6.25
C LYS A 117 -8.59 -2.14 5.89
N MET A 118 -8.36 -1.91 4.60
CA MET A 118 -7.34 -0.98 4.10
C MET A 118 -7.69 0.45 4.50
N LEU A 119 -8.93 0.88 4.27
CA LEU A 119 -9.41 2.21 4.66
C LEU A 119 -9.30 2.42 6.18
N ASP A 120 -9.71 1.43 6.98
CA ASP A 120 -9.60 1.49 8.44
C ASP A 120 -8.14 1.61 8.90
N ALA A 121 -7.22 0.87 8.26
CA ALA A 121 -5.80 0.94 8.59
C ALA A 121 -5.18 2.29 8.22
N MET A 122 -5.55 2.84 7.06
CA MET A 122 -5.11 4.17 6.61
C MET A 122 -5.65 5.26 7.55
N GLU A 123 -6.94 5.21 7.89
CA GLU A 123 -7.59 6.17 8.77
C GLU A 123 -6.93 6.21 10.16
N LYS A 124 -6.64 5.04 10.76
CA LYS A 124 -5.95 4.95 12.05
C LYS A 124 -4.60 5.65 12.03
N VAL A 125 -3.82 5.47 10.96
CA VAL A 125 -2.51 6.11 10.80
C VAL A 125 -2.65 7.62 10.62
N ILE A 126 -3.63 8.07 9.83
CA ILE A 126 -3.90 9.49 9.61
C ILE A 126 -4.29 10.16 10.92
N LYS A 127 -5.27 9.60 11.65
CA LYS A 127 -5.70 10.11 12.96
C LYS A 127 -4.54 10.19 13.95
N ALA A 128 -3.75 9.12 14.06
CA ALA A 128 -2.57 9.10 14.93
C ALA A 128 -1.51 10.16 14.52
N GLY A 129 -1.30 10.37 13.22
CA GLY A 129 -0.35 11.35 12.69
C GLY A 129 -0.74 12.80 12.97
N PHE A 130 -2.04 13.10 12.82
CA PHE A 130 -2.59 14.43 13.11
C PHE A 130 -2.97 14.64 14.59
N LYS A 131 -2.94 13.58 15.41
CA LYS A 131 -3.41 13.57 16.81
C LYS A 131 -4.90 13.95 16.90
N LEU A 132 -5.71 13.38 16.02
CA LEU A 132 -7.18 13.52 15.96
C LEU A 132 -7.89 12.43 16.77
#